data_AF-A0A7V8AKK9-F1
#
_entry.id   AF-A0A7V8AKK9-F1
#
_cell.length_a   1.000
_cell.length_b   1.000
_cell.length_c   1.000
_cell.angle_alpha   90.00
_cell.angle_beta   90.00
_cell.angle_gamma   90.00
#
_symmetry.space_group_name_H-M   'P 1'
#
loop_
_entity.id
_entity.type
_entity.pdbx_description
1 polymer ?
#
loop_
_entity_poly.entity_id
_entity_poly.type
_entity_poly.pdbx_seq_one_letter_code
_entity_poly.pdbx_strand_id
1 'polypeptide(L)' 'MQEMIKTAGASLLYLPPYSPDFNPIENAFSKLKALLRKAAGRTVDGLWSAIGRLVDTFTSQECVNYFAAVGYDAT' A
#
# COMPACT_ATOMS: atom_id res chain seq x y z
N MET A 1 21.06 -6.13 -5.76
CA MET A 1 19.81 -5.66 -5.13
C MET A 1 20.01 -5.31 -3.66
N GLN A 2 20.40 -6.25 -2.77
CA GLN A 2 20.63 -5.93 -1.34
C GLN A 2 21.69 -4.83 -1.10
N GLU A 3 22.81 -4.87 -1.81
CA GLU A 3 23.84 -3.82 -1.69
C GLU A 3 23.35 -2.44 -2.16
N MET A 4 22.44 -2.40 -3.13
CA MET A 4 21.81 -1.14 -3.57
C MET A 4 20.87 -0.58 -2.51
N ILE A 5 20.11 -1.45 -1.82
CA ILE A 5 19.21 -1.07 -0.72
C ILE A 5 20.01 -0.48 0.45
N LYS A 6 21.10 -1.16 0.85
CA LYS A 6 21.98 -0.67 1.93
C LYS A 6 22.67 0.64 1.57
N THR A 7 23.14 0.78 0.33
CA THR A 7 23.79 2.02 -0.14
C THR A 7 22.84 3.21 -0.11
N ALA A 8 21.53 2.98 -0.30
CA ALA A 8 20.49 4.00 -0.15
C ALA A 8 20.09 4.30 1.31
N GLY A 9 20.71 3.65 2.30
CA GLY A 9 20.38 3.81 3.72
C GLY A 9 19.10 3.08 4.16
N ALA A 10 18.56 2.19 3.33
CA ALA A 10 17.37 1.41 3.64
C ALA A 10 17.73 0.03 4.21
N SER A 11 16.80 -0.56 4.95
CA SER A 11 16.88 -1.93 5.47
C SER A 11 15.88 -2.83 4.76
N LEU A 12 16.19 -4.14 4.73
CA LEU A 12 15.30 -5.15 4.15
C LEU A 12 14.52 -5.84 5.27
N LEU A 13 13.20 -5.67 5.26
CA LEU A 13 12.26 -6.39 6.12
C LEU A 13 11.79 -7.65 5.40
N TYR A 14 12.08 -8.80 5.98
CA TYR A 14 11.63 -10.09 5.45
C TYR A 14 10.26 -10.44 6.02
N LEU A 15 9.32 -10.77 5.12
CA LEU A 15 8.03 -11.34 5.48
C LEU A 15 8.14 -12.87 5.45
N PRO A 16 7.45 -13.58 6.36
CA PRO A 16 7.35 -15.03 6.27
C PRO A 16 6.70 -15.44 4.94
N PRO A 17 7.08 -16.59 4.36
CA PRO A 17 6.45 -17.09 3.14
C PRO A 17 4.93 -17.17 3.27
N TYR A 18 4.21 -16.76 2.22
CA TYR A 18 2.75 -16.80 2.15
C TYR A 18 2.01 -16.11 3.30
N SER A 19 2.59 -15.04 3.86
CA SER A 19 1.94 -14.25 4.91
C SER A 19 1.51 -12.86 4.41
N PRO A 20 0.52 -12.79 3.49
CA PRO A 20 -0.01 -11.51 3.03
C PRO A 20 -0.64 -10.72 4.18
N ASP A 21 -1.13 -11.41 5.22
CA ASP A 21 -1.74 -10.79 6.40
C ASP A 21 -0.76 -9.93 7.22
N PHE A 22 0.56 -10.14 7.06
CA PHE A 22 1.58 -9.30 7.67
C PHE A 22 2.05 -8.16 6.75
N ASN A 23 1.50 -8.02 5.55
CA ASN A 23 1.90 -6.96 4.64
C ASN A 23 0.93 -5.77 4.71
N PRO A 24 1.35 -4.60 5.23
CA PRO A 24 0.46 -3.46 5.42
C PRO A 24 -0.15 -2.92 4.12
N ILE A 25 0.47 -3.19 2.96
CA ILE A 25 -0.07 -2.77 1.65
C ILE A 25 -1.40 -3.45 1.31
N GLU A 26 -1.67 -4.64 1.86
CA GLU A 26 -2.90 -5.38 1.57
C GLU A 26 -4.14 -4.63 2.08
N ASN A 27 -4.03 -3.96 3.23
CA ASN A 27 -5.07 -3.09 3.78
C ASN A 27 -5.35 -1.89 2.86
N ALA A 28 -4.29 -1.22 2.42
CA ALA A 28 -4.38 -0.09 1.50
C ALA A 28 -4.99 -0.50 0.14
N PHE A 29 -4.54 -1.64 -0.42
CA PHE A 29 -5.06 -2.17 -1.68
C PHE A 29 -6.50 -2.64 -1.58
N SER A 30 -6.92 -3.17 -0.43
CA SER A 30 -8.32 -3.54 -0.19
C SER A 30 -9.24 -2.31 -0.28
N LYS A 31 -8.86 -1.19 0.35
CA LYS A 31 -9.57 0.09 0.23
C LYS A 31 -9.54 0.62 -1.22
N LEU A 32 -8.37 0.67 -1.85
CA LEU A 32 -8.23 1.17 -3.22
C LEU A 32 -9.10 0.37 -4.21
N LYS A 33 -9.09 -0.96 -4.12
CA LYS A 33 -9.94 -1.84 -4.94
C LYS A 33 -11.42 -1.55 -4.73
N ALA A 34 -11.87 -1.30 -3.49
CA ALA A 34 -13.26 -0.94 -3.22
C ALA A 34 -13.65 0.40 -3.88
N LEU A 35 -12.78 1.41 -3.77
CA LEU A 35 -13.00 2.74 -4.36
C LEU A 35 -13.00 2.68 -5.91
N LEU A 36 -12.10 1.91 -6.51
CA LEU A 36 -12.05 1.72 -7.96
C LEU A 36 -13.29 1.01 -8.50
N ARG A 37 -13.78 -0.02 -7.79
CA ARG A 37 -15.04 -0.69 -8.14
C ARG A 37 -16.22 0.29 -8.11
N LYS A 38 -16.25 1.19 -7.11
CA LYS A 38 -17.26 2.26 -7.01
C LYS A 38 -17.13 3.29 -8.14
N ALA A 39 -15.90 3.63 -8.56
CA ALA A 39 -15.66 4.56 -9.66
C ALA A 39 -16.05 4.00 -11.04
N ALA A 40 -16.15 2.67 -11.18
CA ALA A 40 -16.66 1.97 -12.36
C ALA A 40 -16.01 2.35 -13.71
N GLY A 41 -14.73 2.75 -13.69
CA GLY A 41 -13.96 3.02 -14.91
C GLY A 41 -13.88 1.78 -15.82
N ARG A 42 -14.11 1.97 -17.13
CA ARG A 42 -14.09 0.90 -18.15
C ARG A 42 -12.97 1.06 -19.18
N THR A 43 -12.10 2.05 -18.99
CA THR A 43 -10.93 2.29 -19.82
C THR A 43 -9.68 2.32 -18.94
N VAL A 44 -8.54 1.97 -19.53
CA VAL A 44 -7.24 2.01 -18.85
C VAL A 44 -6.94 3.45 -18.38
N ASP A 45 -7.11 4.44 -19.24
CA ASP A 45 -6.88 5.86 -18.91
C ASP A 45 -7.83 6.36 -17.81
N GLY A 46 -9.08 5.91 -17.84
CA GLY A 46 -10.07 6.22 -16.82
C GLY A 46 -9.70 5.63 -15.46
N LEU A 47 -9.19 4.39 -15.44
CA LEU A 47 -8.67 3.75 -14.24
C LEU A 47 -7.43 4.46 -13.70
N TRP A 48 -6.46 4.82 -14.55
CA TRP A 48 -5.28 5.58 -14.15
C TRP A 48 -5.64 6.92 -13.53
N SER A 49 -6.54 7.67 -14.17
CA SER A 49 -7.02 8.95 -13.67
C SER A 49 -7.76 8.79 -12.33
N ALA A 50 -8.53 7.71 -12.18
CA ALA A 50 -9.21 7.40 -10.92
C ALA A 50 -8.21 7.04 -9.82
N ILE A 51 -7.20 6.22 -10.09
CA ILE A 51 -6.13 5.90 -9.14
C ILE A 51 -5.46 7.19 -8.65
N GLY A 52 -5.05 8.07 -9.57
CA GLY A 52 -4.40 9.34 -9.22
C GLY A 52 -5.22 10.19 -8.24
N ARG A 53 -6.54 10.31 -8.44
CA ARG A 53 -7.41 11.04 -7.51
C ARG A 53 -7.64 10.31 -6.19
N LEU A 54 -7.68 8.97 -6.21
CA LEU A 54 -8.00 8.17 -5.04
C LEU A 54 -6.80 8.02 -4.10
N VAL A 55 -5.57 8.02 -4.61
CA VAL A 55 -4.37 7.97 -3.75
C VAL A 55 -4.26 9.19 -2.85
N ASP A 56 -4.75 10.36 -3.30
CA ASP A 56 -4.80 11.58 -2.48
C ASP A 56 -5.76 11.47 -1.28
N THR A 57 -6.62 10.44 -1.25
CA THR A 57 -7.56 10.20 -0.13
C THR A 57 -6.97 9.37 1.00
N PHE A 58 -5.74 8.88 0.85
CA PHE A 58 -5.03 8.12 1.88
C PHE A 58 -4.26 9.09 2.76
N THR A 59 -4.70 9.21 4.02
CA THR A 59 -4.05 10.12 4.97
C THR A 59 -2.83 9.46 5.60
N SER A 60 -1.86 10.26 6.04
CA SER A 60 -0.69 9.75 6.78
C SER A 60 -1.09 8.94 8.01
N GLN A 61 -2.09 9.40 8.76
CA GLN A 61 -2.60 8.69 9.95
C GLN A 61 -3.21 7.32 9.58
N GLU A 62 -3.94 7.26 8.48
CA GLU A 62 -4.50 6.00 8.00
C GLU A 62 -3.41 5.02 7.57
N CYS A 63 -2.36 5.50 6.90
CA CYS A 63 -1.21 4.67 6.57
C CYS A 63 -0.52 4.12 7.82
N VAL A 64 -0.28 4.94 8.84
CA VAL A 64 0.26 4.50 10.15
C VAL A 64 -0.61 3.38 10.74
N ASN A 65 -1.94 3.53 10.68
CA ASN A 65 -2.85 2.51 11.18
C ASN A 65 -2.73 1.17 10.43
N TYR A 66 -2.41 1.17 9.12
CA TYR A 66 -2.20 -0.07 8.37
C TYR A 66 -0.96 -0.85 8.85
N PHE A 67 0.11 -0.14 9.21
CA PHE A 67 1.31 -0.75 9.80
C PHE A 67 1.02 -1.32 11.19
N ALA A 68 0.36 -0.54 12.04
CA ALA A 68 -0.04 -0.98 13.37
C ALA A 68 -0.96 -2.21 13.34
N ALA A 69 -1.91 -2.25 12.38
CA ALA A 69 -2.87 -3.35 12.23
C ALA A 69 -2.22 -4.71 11.95
N VAL A 70 -1.00 -4.73 11.40
CA VAL A 70 -0.27 -5.96 11.07
C VAL A 70 0.97 -6.18 11.94
N GLY A 71 1.06 -5.44 13.06
CA GLY A 71 2.06 -5.64 14.11
C GLY A 71 3.37 -4.85 13.95
N TYR A 72 3.44 -3.88 13.04
CA TYR A 72 4.57 -2.96 12.97
C TYR A 72 4.35 -1.74 13.88
N ASP A 73 5.37 -1.36 14.63
CA ASP A 73 5.41 -0.08 15.32
C ASP A 73 5.81 1.01 14.32
N ALA A 74 4.81 1.67 13.73
CA ALA A 74 4.99 2.83 12.86
C ALA A 74 4.92 4.10 13.70
N THR A 75 5.94 4.33 14.52
CA THR A 75 6.14 5.56 15.30
C THR A 75 7.07 6.54 14.58
#